data_AF-A0A7X1H948-F1
#
_entry.id   AF-A0A7X1H948-F1
#
_cell.length_a   1.000
_cell.length_b   1.000
_cell.length_c   1.000
_cell.angle_alpha   90.00
_cell.angle_beta   90.00
_cell.angle_gamma   90.00
#
_symmetry.space_group_name_H-M   'P 1'
#
loop_
_entity.id
_entity.type
_entity.pdbx_description
1 polymer ?
#
loop_
_entity_poly.entity_id
_entity_poly.type
_entity_poly.pdbx_seq_one_letter_code
_entity_poly.pdbx_strand_id
1 'polypeptide(L)' 'HKLFREETRWPGYYYRSDFRKMDEDKWGKVFVNSVYDAEKDEFTMLTKPLIHLVDIKEVVGM' A
#
# COMPACT_ATOMS: atom_id res chain seq x y z
N HIS A 1 -6.11 -1.70 6.65
CA HIS A 1 -4.91 -1.23 5.93
C HIS A 1 -3.65 -2.00 6.29
N LYS A 2 -3.01 -1.78 7.45
CA LYS A 2 -1.79 -2.54 7.84
C LYS A 2 -1.99 -4.05 7.91
N LEU A 3 -3.18 -4.51 8.31
CA LEU A 3 -3.49 -5.94 8.37
C LEU A 3 -3.64 -6.56 6.98
N PHE A 4 -4.36 -5.87 6.09
CA PHE A 4 -4.67 -6.30 4.72
C PHE A 4 -3.44 -6.29 3.79
N ARG A 5 -2.50 -5.35 4.00
CA ARG A 5 -1.24 -5.29 3.25
C ARG A 5 -0.22 -6.25 3.87
N GLU A 6 0.03 -7.35 3.18
CA GLU A 6 0.89 -8.46 3.62
C GLU A 6 2.36 -8.23 3.22
N GLU A 7 2.93 -7.10 3.61
CA GLU A 7 4.34 -6.76 3.39
C GLU A 7 4.83 -5.73 4.41
N THR A 8 6.14 -5.48 4.43
CA THR A 8 6.74 -4.32 5.11
C THR A 8 7.19 -3.30 4.07
N ARG A 9 6.31 -2.36 3.73
CA ARG A 9 6.55 -1.33 2.69
C ARG A 9 7.44 -0.18 3.17
N TRP A 10 7.36 0.19 4.45
CA TRP A 10 8.10 1.33 5.00
C TRP A 10 8.88 0.91 6.25
N PRO A 11 9.94 0.10 6.09
CA PRO A 11 10.84 -0.21 7.19
C PRO A 11 11.44 1.08 7.73
N GLY A 12 11.39 1.24 9.06
CA GLY A 12 11.72 2.49 9.76
C GLY A 12 10.48 3.20 10.30
N TYR A 13 9.33 3.09 9.62
CA TYR A 13 8.05 3.55 10.17
C TYR A 13 7.31 2.43 10.92
N TYR A 14 7.22 1.24 10.32
CA TYR A 14 6.74 0.04 11.02
C TYR A 14 7.25 -1.24 10.36
N TYR A 15 7.13 -2.36 11.07
CA TYR A 15 7.51 -3.69 10.60
C TYR A 15 6.39 -4.70 10.83
N ARG A 16 6.05 -5.50 9.81
CA ARG A 16 5.22 -6.71 9.95
C ARG A 16 6.15 -7.91 10.15
N SER A 17 6.14 -8.49 11.35
CA SER A 17 7.06 -9.59 11.70
C SER A 17 6.78 -10.88 10.93
N ASP A 18 5.56 -11.07 10.47
CA ASP A 18 5.05 -12.14 9.61
C ASP A 18 5.25 -11.88 8.12
N PHE A 19 5.38 -10.61 7.70
CA PHE A 19 5.68 -10.20 6.32
C PHE A 19 6.79 -9.15 6.28
N ARG A 20 8.04 -9.57 6.53
CA ARG A 20 9.17 -8.66 6.80
C ARG A 20 9.75 -7.97 5.57
N LYS A 21 9.46 -8.47 4.37
CA LYS A 21 10.01 -7.95 3.11
C LYS A 21 8.96 -7.12 2.36
N MET A 22 9.44 -6.28 1.48
CA MET A 22 8.64 -5.59 0.48
C MET A 22 8.34 -6.55 -0.67
N ASP A 23 7.10 -6.55 -1.15
CA ASP A 23 6.65 -7.38 -2.27
C ASP A 23 6.16 -6.46 -3.40
N GLU A 24 7.07 -6.19 -4.33
CA GLU A 24 6.84 -5.25 -5.44
C GLU A 24 5.85 -5.78 -6.47
N ASP A 25 5.81 -7.10 -6.66
CA ASP A 25 4.94 -7.74 -7.65
C ASP A 25 3.47 -7.63 -7.26
N LYS A 26 3.15 -7.89 -5.98
CA LYS A 26 1.77 -7.82 -5.47
C LYS A 26 1.37 -6.40 -5.07
N TRP A 27 2.28 -5.64 -4.45
CA TRP A 27 1.91 -4.42 -3.72
C TRP A 27 2.57 -3.12 -4.22
N GLY A 28 3.60 -3.21 -5.08
CA GLY A 28 4.39 -2.06 -5.52
C GLY A 28 3.65 -1.08 -6.42
N LYS A 29 2.64 -1.59 -7.13
CA LYS A 29 1.87 -0.82 -8.11
C LYS A 29 0.43 -0.57 -7.66
N VAL A 30 0.15 -0.67 -6.36
CA VAL A 30 -1.20 -0.48 -5.82
C VAL A 30 -1.25 0.32 -4.52
N PHE A 31 -2.29 1.12 -4.40
CA PHE A 31 -2.75 1.70 -3.14
C PHE A 31 -3.74 0.76 -2.46
N VAL A 32 -3.73 0.74 -1.12
CA VAL A 32 -4.74 0.04 -0.32
C VAL A 32 -5.76 1.07 0.13
N ASN A 33 -7.02 0.81 -0.20
CA ASN A 33 -8.16 1.64 0.15
C ASN A 33 -9.15 0.80 0.97
N SER A 34 -10.08 1.47 1.65
CA SER A 34 -11.18 0.82 2.35
C SER A 34 -12.44 1.67 2.24
N VAL A 35 -13.59 1.00 2.19
CA VAL A 35 -14.91 1.63 2.33
C VAL A 35 -15.57 1.01 3.56
N TYR A 36 -16.11 1.84 4.43
CA TYR A 36 -16.89 1.41 5.59
C TYR A 36 -18.38 1.54 5.27
N ASP A 37 -19.13 0.46 5.49
CA ASP A 37 -20.60 0.43 5.42
C ASP A 37 -21.16 0.51 6.84
N ALA A 38 -21.77 1.65 7.19
CA ALA A 38 -22.27 1.91 8.53
C ALA A 38 -23.57 1.14 8.86
N GLU A 39 -24.33 0.72 7.85
CA GLU A 39 -25.54 -0.08 8.07
C GLU A 39 -25.19 -1.52 8.41
N LYS A 40 -24.11 -2.04 7.84
CA LYS A 40 -23.63 -3.41 8.07
C LYS A 40 -22.54 -3.51 9.14
N ASP A 41 -21.94 -2.39 9.54
CA ASP A 41 -20.75 -2.34 10.41
C ASP A 41 -19.58 -3.14 9.81
N GLU A 42 -19.37 -2.99 8.50
CA GLU A 42 -18.39 -3.78 7.75
C GLU A 42 -17.41 -2.90 6.98
N PHE A 43 -16.13 -3.31 6.96
CA PHE A 43 -15.10 -2.72 6.11
C PHE A 43 -14.85 -3.57 4.88
N THR A 44 -15.06 -3.00 3.70
CA THR A 44 -14.58 -3.58 2.43
C THR A 44 -13.19 -3.05 2.11
N MET A 45 -12.19 -3.93 2.10
CA MET A 45 -10.82 -3.61 1.69
C MET A 45 -10.65 -3.81 0.20
N LEU A 46 -9.88 -2.93 -0.45
CA LEU A 46 -9.64 -3.02 -1.90
C LEU A 46 -8.28 -2.43 -2.30
N THR A 47 -7.76 -2.89 -3.42
CA THR A 47 -6.57 -2.32 -4.06
C THR A 47 -6.95 -1.45 -5.24
N LYS A 48 -6.29 -0.30 -5.39
CA LYS A 48 -6.39 0.55 -6.58
C LYS A 48 -5.02 0.68 -7.24
N PRO A 49 -4.93 0.67 -8.58
CA PRO A 49 -3.65 0.81 -9.26
C PRO A 49 -3.01 2.17 -8.96
N LEU A 50 -1.69 2.16 -8.81
CA LEU A 50 -0.88 3.37 -8.76
C LEU A 50 -0.73 3.93 -10.17
N ILE A 51 -1.12 5.20 -10.34
CA ILE A 51 -1.05 5.90 -11.64
C ILE A 51 -0.01 7.01 -11.50
N HIS A 52 1.03 6.93 -12.32
CA HIS A 52 2.01 8.00 -12.44
C HIS A 52 1.40 9.13 -13.27
N LEU A 53 1.10 10.25 -12.61
CA LEU A 53 0.55 11.44 -13.29
C LEU A 53 1.62 12.26 -14.00
N VAL A 54 2.89 12.11 -13.59
CA VAL A 54 4.04 12.82 -14.14
C VAL A 54 5.13 11.80 -14.44
N ASP A 55 5.77 11.97 -15.59
CA ASP A 55 6.98 11.23 -15.96
C ASP A 55 8.21 11.94 -15.37
N ILE A 56 8.82 11.33 -14.35
CA ILE A 56 10.01 11.87 -13.69
C ILE A 56 11.23 11.38 -14.45
N LYS A 57 11.86 12.29 -15.22
CA LYS A 57 13.04 11.98 -16.03
C LYS A 57 14.36 12.14 -15.28
N GLU A 58 14.40 13.06 -14.32
CA GLU A 58 15.59 13.37 -13.55
C GLU A 58 15.18 13.78 -12.14
N VAL A 59 15.90 13.27 -11.14
CA VAL A 59 15.77 13.69 -9.73
C VAL A 59 17.06 14.41 -9.37
N VAL A 60 16.98 15.71 -9.11
CA VAL A 60 18.14 16.52 -8.72
C VAL A 60 18.19 16.61 -7.20
N GLY A 61 19.25 16.07 -6.59
CA GLY A 61 19.55 16.19 -5.16
C GLY A 61 18.93 15.11 -4.27
N MET A 62 19.52 13.91 -4.27
CA MET A 62 19.42 12.96 -3.14
C MET A 62 20.62 13.12 -2.22
#